data_AF-A0A3E1PA17-F1
#
_entry.id   AF-A0A3E1PA17-F1
#
_cell.length_a   1.000
_cell.length_b   1.000
_cell.length_c   1.000
_cell.angle_alpha   90.00
_cell.angle_beta   90.00
_cell.angle_gamma   90.00
#
_symmetry.space_group_name_H-M   'P 1'
#
loop_
_entity.id
_entity.type
_entity.pdbx_description
1 polymer ?
#
loop_
_entity_poly.entity_id
_entity_poly.type
_entity_poly.pdbx_seq_one_letter_code
_entity_poly.pdbx_strand_id
1 'polypeptide(L)'
;MKSTFSLILLLVAFQPVLYAQLSAGPEFAIPVGDFRHNSYMPYGGYNYGVGASVKYLHRINRTFGASLQTGAIRYHGSTIKGYDFFAIPVKLGANIRYRSLFAEPQVGLTYFADNRTYYENGSTTYGVNIGTSLSRHLLLSGNYERWNKGGYKASHVGVSLAYAFSSSQHKYDSLERKARINYDKSSENWQKHKTFQALGWTSLGIGVPLTLIGLVSTIANAYNNEDNSAAAKWMLGSGAVLTTSSIPLFIFSHKYKKKAT
;
A
#
# COMPACT_ATOMS: atom_id res chain seq x y z
N MET A 1 -21.63 26.23 -30.63
CA MET A 1 -22.52 26.10 -29.44
C MET A 1 -22.82 24.65 -29.01
N LYS A 2 -22.24 23.60 -29.64
CA LYS A 2 -22.51 22.20 -29.26
C LYS A 2 -21.50 21.58 -28.27
N SER A 3 -20.29 22.14 -28.08
CA SER A 3 -19.30 21.56 -27.15
C SER A 3 -19.46 22.01 -25.69
N THR A 4 -20.05 23.19 -25.44
CA THR A 4 -20.29 23.69 -24.07
C THR A 4 -21.44 22.97 -23.38
N PHE A 5 -22.45 22.53 -24.13
CA PHE A 5 -23.57 21.74 -23.59
C PHE A 5 -23.14 20.33 -23.13
N SER A 6 -22.13 19.71 -23.77
CA SER A 6 -21.61 18.41 -23.35
C SER A 6 -20.81 18.49 -22.04
N LEU A 7 -20.17 19.63 -21.77
CA LEU A 7 -19.39 19.83 -20.55
C LEU A 7 -20.31 20.04 -19.33
N ILE A 8 -21.43 20.75 -19.54
CA ILE A 8 -22.45 20.98 -18.51
C ILE A 8 -23.24 19.70 -18.24
N LEU A 9 -23.53 18.87 -19.25
CA LEU A 9 -24.16 17.56 -19.05
C LEU A 9 -23.24 16.59 -18.28
N LEU A 10 -21.91 16.70 -18.46
CA LEU A 10 -20.93 15.96 -17.66
C LEU A 10 -20.94 16.43 -16.20
N LEU A 11 -21.00 17.74 -15.96
CA LEU A 11 -21.10 18.35 -14.63
C LEU A 11 -22.41 18.04 -13.89
N VAL A 12 -23.52 17.82 -14.61
CA VAL A 12 -24.82 17.44 -14.02
C VAL A 12 -24.93 15.93 -13.77
N ALA A 13 -24.21 15.09 -14.52
CA ALA A 13 -24.09 13.65 -14.25
C ALA A 13 -23.18 13.33 -13.04
N PHE A 14 -22.28 14.25 -12.68
CA PHE A 14 -21.47 14.21 -11.47
C PHE A 14 -22.07 15.11 -10.39
N GLN A 15 -23.15 14.65 -9.74
CA GLN A 15 -23.54 15.27 -8.47
C GLN A 15 -22.33 15.25 -7.52
N PRO A 16 -21.84 16.41 -7.02
CA PRO A 16 -20.68 16.46 -6.14
C PRO A 16 -21.13 16.00 -4.76
N VAL A 17 -21.14 14.69 -4.54
CA VAL A 17 -21.14 14.20 -3.17
C VAL A 17 -19.70 14.33 -2.68
N LEU A 18 -19.40 15.47 -2.06
CA LEU A 18 -18.08 15.82 -1.51
C LEU A 18 -17.62 14.76 -0.51
N TYR A 19 -16.86 13.77 -0.97
CA TYR A 19 -16.23 12.76 -0.13
C TYR A 19 -14.71 12.87 -0.26
N ALA A 20 -14.16 13.85 0.45
CA ALA A 20 -12.73 13.96 0.66
C ALA A 20 -12.29 13.03 1.80
N GLN A 21 -11.23 12.26 1.56
CA GLN A 21 -10.62 11.39 2.54
C GLN A 21 -9.16 11.77 2.69
N LEU A 22 -8.78 12.15 3.91
CA LEU A 22 -7.37 12.32 4.30
C LEU A 22 -6.91 11.04 5.00
N SER A 23 -5.74 10.55 4.61
CA SER A 23 -5.08 9.41 5.25
C SER A 23 -3.59 9.67 5.45
N ALA A 24 -3.03 9.19 6.55
CA ALA A 24 -1.61 9.30 6.83
C ALA A 24 -1.10 8.03 7.52
N GLY A 25 0.14 7.64 7.26
CA GLY A 25 0.74 6.53 7.96
C GLY A 25 2.20 6.26 7.60
N PRO A 26 2.84 5.35 8.35
CA PRO A 26 4.19 4.91 8.05
C PRO A 26 4.25 4.14 6.72
N GLU A 27 5.39 4.28 6.05
CA GLU A 27 5.74 3.59 4.80
C GLU A 27 7.14 2.98 4.94
N PHE A 28 7.25 1.71 4.57
CA PHE A 28 8.52 1.00 4.50
C PHE A 28 8.81 0.68 3.04
N ALA A 29 9.99 1.06 2.56
CA ALA A 29 10.40 0.89 1.18
C ALA A 29 11.59 -0.09 1.07
N ILE A 30 11.48 -1.02 0.13
CA ILE A 30 12.55 -1.96 -0.22
C ILE A 30 13.08 -1.54 -1.58
N PRO A 31 14.32 -1.02 -1.67
CA PRO A 31 15.00 -0.78 -2.92
C PRO A 31 15.06 -2.05 -3.79
N VAL A 32 14.79 -1.91 -5.09
CA VAL A 32 14.84 -3.02 -6.07
C VAL A 32 15.51 -2.58 -7.37
N GLY A 33 16.06 -3.55 -8.11
CA GLY A 33 16.80 -3.29 -9.35
C GLY A 33 18.11 -2.55 -9.10
N ASP A 34 18.46 -1.66 -10.02
CA ASP A 34 19.69 -0.85 -10.00
C ASP A 34 19.80 0.03 -8.75
N PHE A 35 18.69 0.31 -8.08
CA PHE A 35 18.66 1.06 -6.82
C PHE A 35 19.24 0.26 -5.64
N ARG A 36 19.17 -1.08 -5.70
CA ARG A 36 19.71 -2.00 -4.69
C ARG A 36 21.09 -2.54 -5.07
N HIS A 37 21.31 -2.81 -6.36
CA HIS A 37 22.56 -3.35 -6.89
C HIS A 37 23.08 -2.40 -7.96
N ASN A 38 23.59 -1.23 -7.55
CA ASN A 38 24.07 -0.26 -8.51
C ASN A 38 25.49 -0.63 -8.95
N SER A 39 25.66 -1.10 -10.19
CA SER A 39 26.98 -1.37 -10.79
C SER A 39 27.80 -0.10 -11.06
N TYR A 40 27.16 1.08 -11.05
CA TYR A 40 27.81 2.38 -11.29
C TYR A 40 28.22 3.11 -10.01
N MET A 41 27.88 2.58 -8.82
CA MET A 41 28.41 3.07 -7.56
C MET A 41 29.47 2.11 -7.06
N PRO A 42 30.72 2.56 -6.82
CA PRO A 42 31.80 1.65 -6.42
C PRO A 42 31.59 0.95 -5.06
N TYR A 43 30.50 1.26 -4.33
CA TYR A 43 30.39 1.00 -2.89
C TYR A 43 29.07 0.36 -2.42
N GLY A 44 28.21 -0.13 -3.32
CA GLY A 44 26.95 -0.82 -2.95
C GLY A 44 25.72 0.09 -2.95
N GLY A 45 24.52 -0.50 -3.09
CA GLY A 45 23.24 0.22 -3.17
C GLY A 45 22.56 0.48 -1.82
N TYR A 46 21.26 0.79 -1.87
CA TYR A 46 20.47 1.06 -0.67
C TYR A 46 19.79 -0.21 -0.14
N ASN A 47 19.74 -0.36 1.19
CA ASN A 47 19.22 -1.56 1.84
C ASN A 47 17.70 -1.48 2.09
N TYR A 48 17.26 -0.37 2.69
CA TYR A 48 15.87 -0.13 3.05
C TYR A 48 15.58 1.37 3.18
N GLY A 49 14.30 1.72 3.11
CA GLY A 49 13.80 3.05 3.37
C GLY A 49 12.67 3.02 4.40
N VAL A 50 12.65 4.01 5.29
CA VAL A 50 11.58 4.19 6.28
C VAL A 50 11.08 5.62 6.21
N GLY A 51 9.76 5.77 6.24
CA GLY A 51 9.14 7.07 6.08
C GLY A 51 7.71 7.12 6.53
N ALA A 52 7.06 8.21 6.16
CA ALA A 52 5.63 8.38 6.29
C ALA A 52 5.08 9.03 5.04
N SER A 53 3.84 8.69 4.71
CA SER A 53 3.11 9.31 3.61
C SER A 53 1.73 9.78 4.05
N VAL A 54 1.32 10.90 3.45
CA VAL A 54 0.01 11.52 3.59
C VAL A 54 -0.65 11.49 2.22
N LYS A 55 -1.90 11.08 2.19
CA LYS A 55 -2.70 10.96 0.99
C LYS A 55 -4.03 11.62 1.18
N TYR A 56 -4.33 12.55 0.28
CA TYR A 56 -5.64 13.12 0.09
C TYR A 56 -6.31 12.42 -1.09
N LEU A 57 -7.53 11.93 -0.90
CA LEU A 57 -8.34 11.28 -1.93
C LEU A 57 -9.63 12.08 -2.10
N HIS A 58 -9.80 12.65 -3.28
CA HIS A 58 -11.05 13.26 -3.73
C HIS A 58 -11.84 12.25 -4.55
N ARG A 59 -12.98 11.80 -4.03
CA ARG A 59 -13.81 10.83 -4.76
C ARG A 59 -14.77 11.54 -5.71
N ILE A 60 -14.72 11.12 -6.96
CA ILE A 60 -15.63 11.59 -8.01
C ILE A 60 -16.90 10.74 -7.98
N ASN A 61 -16.76 9.41 -7.80
CA ASN A 61 -17.89 8.50 -7.59
C ASN A 61 -17.46 7.29 -6.72
N ARG A 62 -18.29 6.22 -6.71
CA ARG A 62 -18.03 5.00 -5.91
C ARG A 62 -16.80 4.21 -6.38
N THR A 63 -16.47 4.31 -7.66
CA THR A 63 -15.44 3.52 -8.32
C THR A 63 -14.18 4.34 -8.59
N PHE A 64 -14.32 5.63 -8.88
CA PHE A 64 -13.26 6.50 -9.35
C PHE A 64 -13.03 7.67 -8.39
N GLY A 65 -11.76 8.00 -8.16
CA GLY A 65 -11.33 9.18 -7.44
C GLY A 65 -9.99 9.69 -7.95
N ALA A 66 -9.69 10.94 -7.63
CA ALA A 66 -8.37 11.53 -7.83
C ALA A 66 -7.65 11.58 -6.48
N SER A 67 -6.39 11.18 -6.43
CA SER A 67 -5.57 11.26 -5.22
C SER A 67 -4.39 12.20 -5.41
N LEU A 68 -4.01 12.85 -4.31
CA LEU A 68 -2.76 13.56 -4.14
C LEU A 68 -2.04 12.90 -2.95
N GLN A 69 -0.86 12.34 -3.19
CA GLN A 69 -0.04 11.71 -2.17
C GLN A 69 1.30 12.45 -2.07
N THR A 70 1.71 12.74 -0.84
CA THR A 70 3.04 13.24 -0.52
C THR A 70 3.64 12.43 0.62
N GLY A 71 4.95 12.43 0.78
CA GLY A 71 5.59 11.73 1.89
C GLY A 71 7.05 12.11 2.05
N ALA A 72 7.70 11.51 3.03
CA ALA A 72 9.13 11.60 3.24
C ALA A 72 9.66 10.21 3.60
N ILE A 73 10.57 9.67 2.79
CA ILE A 73 11.19 8.35 2.99
C ILE A 73 12.69 8.56 3.07
N ARG A 74 13.29 8.14 4.19
CA ARG A 74 14.74 8.12 4.36
C ARG A 74 15.29 6.76 3.94
N TYR A 75 16.19 6.73 2.97
CA TYR A 75 16.88 5.51 2.55
C TYR A 75 18.24 5.41 3.22
N HIS A 76 18.59 4.20 3.66
CA HIS A 76 19.85 3.90 4.33
C HIS A 76 20.76 3.05 3.43
N GLY A 77 22.01 3.48 3.26
CA GLY A 77 23.03 2.83 2.42
C GLY A 77 23.67 1.59 3.08
N SER A 78 24.25 0.69 2.27
CA SER A 78 24.75 -0.61 2.76
C SER A 78 26.14 -0.60 3.40
N THR A 79 27.05 0.29 2.96
CA THR A 79 28.50 0.06 3.20
C THR A 79 29.21 1.22 3.89
N ILE A 80 28.67 2.45 3.88
CA ILE A 80 29.32 3.62 4.50
C ILE A 80 28.27 4.45 5.27
N LYS A 81 28.53 4.68 6.57
CA LYS A 81 27.74 5.63 7.39
C LYS A 81 27.78 7.03 6.76
N GLY A 82 26.62 7.57 6.40
CA GLY A 82 26.51 8.93 5.85
C GLY A 82 26.01 9.04 4.40
N TYR A 83 25.69 7.91 3.74
CA TYR A 83 24.98 7.89 2.45
C TYR A 83 23.47 7.70 2.62
N ASP A 84 22.90 8.38 3.61
CA ASP A 84 21.45 8.44 3.75
C ASP A 84 20.92 9.60 2.94
N PHE A 85 19.74 9.44 2.34
CA PHE A 85 19.06 10.55 1.69
C PHE A 85 17.57 10.49 1.94
N PHE A 86 16.92 11.65 1.87
CA PHE A 86 15.48 11.76 1.93
C PHE A 86 14.89 11.86 0.54
N ALA A 87 13.89 11.04 0.25
CA ALA A 87 13.02 11.18 -0.90
C ALA A 87 11.69 11.79 -0.45
N ILE A 88 11.30 12.89 -1.07
CA ILE A 88 10.03 13.57 -0.84
C ILE A 88 9.21 13.47 -2.14
N PRO A 89 8.46 12.37 -2.34
CA PRO A 89 7.62 12.19 -3.51
C PRO A 89 6.34 13.03 -3.39
N VAL A 90 6.00 13.77 -4.44
CA VAL A 90 4.68 14.41 -4.64
C VAL A 90 4.03 13.77 -5.86
N LYS A 91 2.92 13.06 -5.66
CA LYS A 91 2.29 12.18 -6.65
C LYS A 91 0.81 12.48 -6.79
N LEU A 92 0.34 12.43 -8.03
CA LEU A 92 -1.07 12.44 -8.39
C LEU A 92 -1.46 11.04 -8.86
N GLY A 93 -2.61 10.55 -8.43
CA GLY A 93 -3.08 9.21 -8.79
C GLY A 93 -4.54 9.16 -9.19
N ALA A 94 -4.87 8.17 -10.02
CA ALA A 94 -6.25 7.84 -10.36
C ALA A 94 -6.69 6.63 -9.53
N ASN A 95 -7.51 6.85 -8.50
CA ASN A 95 -8.01 5.79 -7.64
C ASN A 95 -9.14 5.03 -8.34
N ILE A 96 -8.96 3.72 -8.54
CA ILE A 96 -9.97 2.79 -8.99
C ILE A 96 -10.28 1.84 -7.85
N ARG A 97 -11.53 1.80 -7.40
CA ARG A 97 -11.97 1.04 -6.23
C ARG A 97 -13.02 0.02 -6.62
N TYR A 98 -12.81 -1.21 -6.14
CA TYR A 98 -13.81 -2.26 -6.17
C TYR A 98 -13.96 -2.84 -4.76
N ARG A 99 -15.05 -2.47 -4.09
CA ARG A 99 -15.32 -2.81 -2.68
C ARG A 99 -14.22 -2.29 -1.75
N SER A 100 -13.56 -3.17 -1.00
CA SER A 100 -12.47 -2.83 -0.08
C SER A 100 -11.13 -2.66 -0.80
N LEU A 101 -10.98 -3.21 -2.01
CA LEU A 101 -9.76 -3.17 -2.80
C LEU A 101 -9.70 -1.90 -3.62
N PHE A 102 -8.52 -1.32 -3.73
CA PHE A 102 -8.25 -0.22 -4.63
C PHE A 102 -6.92 -0.42 -5.35
N ALA A 103 -6.87 0.06 -6.59
CA ALA A 103 -5.67 0.18 -7.38
C ALA A 103 -5.55 1.64 -7.85
N GLU A 104 -4.34 2.15 -7.87
CA GLU A 104 -4.08 3.55 -8.13
C GLU A 104 -2.75 3.70 -8.87
N PRO A 105 -2.78 3.79 -10.21
CA PRO A 105 -1.65 4.33 -10.95
C PRO A 105 -1.36 5.76 -10.50
N GLN A 106 -0.09 6.07 -10.31
CA GLN A 106 0.43 7.33 -9.80
C GLN A 106 1.53 7.88 -10.71
N VAL A 107 1.55 9.19 -10.91
CA VAL A 107 2.62 9.93 -11.58
C VAL A 107 2.92 11.19 -10.77
N GLY A 108 4.18 11.61 -10.73
CA GLY A 108 4.60 12.70 -9.88
C GLY A 108 6.04 13.10 -10.06
N LEU A 109 6.52 13.88 -9.11
CA LEU A 109 7.89 14.34 -9.01
C LEU A 109 8.40 14.00 -7.61
N THR A 110 9.61 13.46 -7.52
CA THR A 110 10.28 13.24 -6.24
C THR A 110 11.41 14.22 -6.09
N TYR A 111 11.40 14.98 -5.00
CA TYR A 111 12.52 15.80 -4.59
C TYR A 111 13.45 14.98 -3.69
N PHE A 112 14.75 15.21 -3.78
CA PHE A 112 15.73 14.54 -2.94
C PHE A 112 16.45 15.56 -2.07
N ALA A 113 16.44 15.34 -0.76
CA ALA A 113 17.16 16.17 0.21
C ALA A 113 18.35 15.40 0.80
N ASP A 114 19.40 16.13 1.18
CA ASP A 114 20.65 15.61 1.72
C ASP A 114 21.37 14.58 0.83
N ASN A 115 21.10 14.65 -0.48
CA ASN A 115 21.64 13.70 -1.43
C ASN A 115 22.98 14.18 -2.01
N ARG A 116 24.06 13.45 -1.75
CA ARG A 116 25.38 13.65 -2.39
C ARG A 116 25.58 12.83 -3.67
N THR A 117 24.49 12.35 -4.27
CA THR A 117 24.49 11.51 -5.50
C THR A 117 23.71 12.18 -6.64
N TYR A 118 23.73 11.59 -7.83
CA TYR A 118 23.18 12.08 -9.11
C TYR A 118 21.72 12.59 -9.14
N TYR A 119 20.94 12.44 -8.07
CA TYR A 119 19.53 12.86 -8.02
C TYR A 119 19.30 14.28 -7.44
N GLU A 120 20.33 15.12 -7.35
CA GLU A 120 20.34 16.42 -6.62
C GLU A 120 19.12 17.34 -6.89
N ASN A 121 18.64 17.44 -8.14
CA ASN A 121 17.53 18.34 -8.50
C ASN A 121 16.14 17.65 -8.71
N GLY A 122 15.90 16.50 -8.08
CA GLY A 122 14.62 15.78 -8.21
C GLY A 122 14.46 14.90 -9.45
N SER A 123 13.43 14.05 -9.50
CA SER A 123 13.19 13.05 -10.55
C SER A 123 11.71 12.95 -10.89
N THR A 124 11.39 12.55 -12.13
CA THR A 124 10.04 12.11 -12.47
C THR A 124 9.77 10.75 -11.82
N THR A 125 8.58 10.61 -11.26
CA THR A 125 8.16 9.47 -10.46
C THR A 125 6.90 8.88 -11.04
N TYR A 126 6.87 7.57 -11.17
CA TYR A 126 5.68 6.83 -11.59
C TYR A 126 5.59 5.55 -10.79
N GLY A 127 4.36 5.14 -10.51
CA GLY A 127 4.13 4.00 -9.65
C GLY A 127 2.72 3.49 -9.71
N VAL A 128 2.50 2.37 -9.04
CA VAL A 128 1.18 1.78 -8.86
C VAL A 128 1.03 1.44 -7.39
N ASN A 129 -0.03 1.93 -6.78
CA ASN A 129 -0.41 1.64 -5.40
C ASN A 129 -1.64 0.73 -5.41
N ILE A 130 -1.53 -0.45 -4.78
CA ILE A 130 -2.63 -1.40 -4.62
C ILE A 130 -2.84 -1.61 -3.13
N GLY A 131 -4.07 -1.51 -2.66
CA GLY A 131 -4.35 -1.70 -1.25
C GLY A 131 -5.76 -2.17 -0.95
N THR A 132 -5.99 -2.40 0.34
CA THR A 132 -7.26 -2.82 0.91
C THR A 132 -7.58 -2.02 2.17
N SER A 133 -8.87 -1.81 2.43
CA SER A 133 -9.33 -1.24 3.70
C SER A 133 -9.50 -2.37 4.71
N LEU A 134 -8.61 -2.46 5.71
CA LEU A 134 -8.68 -3.46 6.79
C LEU A 134 -9.82 -3.16 7.77
N SER A 135 -10.10 -1.87 7.98
CA SER A 135 -11.16 -1.37 8.87
C SER A 135 -11.66 -0.03 8.37
N ARG A 136 -12.67 0.55 9.04
CA ARG A 136 -13.24 1.85 8.65
C ARG A 136 -12.16 2.94 8.49
N HIS A 137 -11.12 2.89 9.32
CA HIS A 137 -10.08 3.90 9.35
C HIS A 137 -8.70 3.35 9.03
N LEU A 138 -8.53 2.06 8.72
CA LEU A 138 -7.21 1.47 8.47
C LEU A 138 -7.11 0.96 7.04
N LEU A 139 -6.08 1.43 6.34
CA LEU A 139 -5.75 1.07 4.97
C LEU A 139 -4.38 0.38 4.96
N LEU A 140 -4.30 -0.77 4.31
CA LEU A 140 -3.04 -1.44 4.02
C LEU A 140 -2.79 -1.36 2.51
N SER A 141 -1.64 -0.86 2.10
CA SER A 141 -1.27 -0.74 0.69
C SER A 141 0.16 -1.19 0.43
N GLY A 142 0.36 -1.78 -0.75
CA GLY A 142 1.68 -1.94 -1.35
C GLY A 142 1.82 -1.01 -2.55
N ASN A 143 2.97 -0.35 -2.68
CA ASN A 143 3.30 0.49 -3.82
C ASN A 143 4.53 -0.02 -4.54
N TYR A 144 4.50 -0.02 -5.87
CA TYR A 144 5.71 -0.05 -6.67
C TYR A 144 5.96 1.36 -7.18
N GLU A 145 7.14 1.90 -6.95
CA GLU A 145 7.50 3.24 -7.39
C GLU A 145 8.84 3.23 -8.10
N ARG A 146 8.93 4.00 -9.18
CA ARG A 146 10.12 4.15 -10.00
C ARG A 146 10.40 5.62 -10.29
N TRP A 147 11.67 5.98 -10.14
CA TRP A 147 12.25 7.28 -10.42
C TRP A 147 13.09 7.18 -11.68
N ASN A 148 12.94 8.16 -12.57
CA ASN A 148 13.73 8.28 -13.78
C ASN A 148 14.27 9.70 -13.93
N LYS A 149 15.60 9.82 -13.99
CA LYS A 149 16.30 11.06 -14.28
C LYS A 149 17.54 10.78 -15.14
N GLY A 150 17.57 11.32 -16.36
CA GLY A 150 18.77 11.34 -17.19
C GLY A 150 19.39 9.96 -17.47
N GLY A 151 18.58 8.90 -17.56
CA GLY A 151 19.05 7.52 -17.80
C GLY A 151 19.25 6.70 -16.51
N TYR A 152 19.31 7.34 -15.34
CA TYR A 152 19.32 6.65 -14.06
C TYR A 152 17.92 6.24 -13.65
N LYS A 153 17.79 4.95 -13.30
CA LYS A 153 16.53 4.30 -12.94
C LYS A 153 16.66 3.78 -11.52
N ALA A 154 15.87 4.34 -10.60
CA ALA A 154 15.74 3.80 -9.25
C ALA A 154 14.31 3.30 -9.04
N SER A 155 14.15 2.18 -8.35
CA SER A 155 12.82 1.65 -8.05
C SER A 155 12.77 1.03 -6.67
N HIS A 156 11.61 1.11 -6.02
CA HIS A 156 11.38 0.46 -4.74
C HIS A 156 9.98 -0.16 -4.69
N VAL A 157 9.84 -1.15 -3.82
CA VAL A 157 8.55 -1.69 -3.40
C VAL A 157 8.28 -1.21 -1.98
N GLY A 158 7.22 -0.43 -1.82
CA GLY A 158 6.76 0.10 -0.54
C GLY A 158 5.59 -0.70 0.03
N VAL A 159 5.52 -0.74 1.36
CA VAL A 159 4.35 -1.20 2.12
C VAL A 159 3.98 -0.09 3.09
N SER A 160 2.69 0.27 3.12
CA SER A 160 2.16 1.35 3.95
C SER A 160 0.92 0.90 4.72
N LEU A 161 0.84 1.34 5.98
CA LEU A 161 -0.34 1.19 6.83
C LEU A 161 -0.84 2.59 7.20
N ALA A 162 -1.92 3.04 6.56
CA ALA A 162 -2.43 4.40 6.71
C ALA A 162 -3.72 4.47 7.52
N TYR A 163 -3.79 5.42 8.45
CA TYR A 163 -5.01 5.80 9.14
C TYR A 163 -5.80 6.82 8.31
N ALA A 164 -7.07 6.58 8.06
CA ALA A 164 -7.98 7.47 7.35
C ALA A 164 -8.85 8.28 8.33
N PHE A 165 -8.62 9.59 8.41
CA PHE A 165 -9.28 10.51 9.35
C PHE A 165 -10.75 10.78 9.00
N SER A 166 -11.10 10.76 7.72
CA SER A 166 -12.47 10.91 7.25
C SER A 166 -12.89 9.66 6.50
N SER A 167 -13.70 8.83 7.16
CA SER A 167 -14.24 7.60 6.57
C SER A 167 -15.75 7.71 6.36
N SER A 168 -16.15 8.38 5.29
CA SER A 168 -17.52 8.27 4.76
C SER A 168 -17.81 6.87 4.16
N GLN A 169 -16.87 5.92 4.32
CA GLN A 169 -16.76 4.69 3.54
C GLN A 169 -17.81 3.62 3.88
N HIS A 170 -18.47 3.67 5.05
CA HIS A 170 -19.33 2.56 5.51
C HIS A 170 -20.85 2.80 5.51
N LYS A 171 -21.34 4.01 5.20
CA LYS A 171 -22.78 4.26 5.21
C LYS A 171 -23.53 3.55 4.08
N TYR A 172 -22.90 3.30 2.94
CA TYR A 172 -23.58 2.68 1.78
C TYR A 172 -23.33 1.17 1.64
N ASP A 173 -22.15 0.68 2.03
CA ASP A 173 -21.81 -0.76 2.06
C ASP A 173 -22.66 -1.55 3.09
N SER A 174 -23.28 -0.85 4.04
CA SER A 174 -24.21 -1.40 5.04
C SER A 174 -25.67 -1.38 4.58
N LEU A 175 -26.04 -0.50 3.65
CA LEU A 175 -27.39 -0.41 3.08
C LEU A 175 -27.62 -1.50 2.03
N GLU A 176 -26.63 -1.82 1.21
CA GLU A 176 -26.72 -2.90 0.21
C GLU A 176 -26.63 -4.30 0.85
N ARG A 177 -25.99 -4.42 2.02
CA ARG A 177 -25.85 -5.68 2.79
C ARG A 177 -27.16 -6.11 3.49
N LYS A 178 -28.21 -5.28 3.45
CA LYS A 178 -29.52 -5.56 4.09
C LYS A 178 -30.54 -6.26 3.19
N ALA A 179 -30.18 -6.68 1.97
CA ALA A 179 -30.92 -7.76 1.32
C ALA A 179 -30.64 -9.05 2.09
N ARG A 180 -31.56 -9.46 2.97
CA ARG A 180 -31.41 -10.61 3.87
C ARG A 180 -31.35 -11.91 3.07
N ILE A 181 -30.17 -12.29 2.61
CA ILE A 181 -29.89 -13.66 2.18
C ILE A 181 -29.97 -14.53 3.44
N ASN A 182 -30.91 -15.48 3.47
CA ASN A 182 -31.09 -16.41 4.58
C ASN A 182 -30.11 -17.56 4.37
N TYR A 183 -29.12 -17.70 5.26
CA TYR A 183 -28.10 -18.73 5.16
C TYR A 183 -28.47 -19.92 6.04
N ASP A 184 -28.30 -21.14 5.54
CA ASP A 184 -28.42 -22.36 6.34
C ASP A 184 -27.18 -22.49 7.24
N LYS A 185 -27.36 -22.06 8.50
CA LYS A 185 -26.31 -22.07 9.53
C LYS A 185 -26.00 -23.47 10.07
N SER A 186 -26.85 -24.46 9.81
CA SER A 186 -26.64 -25.87 10.19
C SER A 186 -25.88 -26.68 9.15
N SER A 187 -25.79 -26.18 7.91
CA SER A 187 -25.07 -26.87 6.84
C SER A 187 -23.56 -27.03 7.10
N GLU A 188 -22.99 -28.15 6.64
CA GLU A 188 -21.54 -28.40 6.67
C GLU A 188 -20.74 -27.28 5.97
N ASN A 189 -21.34 -26.68 4.92
CA ASN A 189 -20.74 -25.56 4.17
C ASN A 189 -20.60 -24.29 5.02
N TRP A 190 -21.55 -24.03 5.93
CA TRP A 190 -21.45 -22.90 6.87
C TRP A 190 -20.33 -23.11 7.90
N GLN A 191 -20.16 -24.33 8.38
CA GLN A 191 -19.04 -24.68 9.27
C GLN A 191 -17.70 -24.51 8.55
N LYS A 192 -17.56 -25.00 7.31
CA LYS A 192 -16.36 -24.78 6.48
C LYS A 192 -16.08 -23.30 6.24
N HIS A 193 -17.11 -22.49 5.96
CA HIS A 193 -16.97 -21.03 5.84
C HIS A 193 -16.35 -20.41 7.11
N LYS A 194 -16.87 -20.78 8.29
CA LYS A 194 -16.39 -20.30 9.58
C LYS A 194 -14.94 -20.71 9.86
N THR A 195 -14.57 -21.96 9.57
CA THR A 195 -13.19 -22.45 9.73
C THR A 195 -12.21 -21.68 8.85
N PHE A 196 -12.50 -21.54 7.55
CA PHE A 196 -11.63 -20.78 6.64
C PHE A 196 -11.59 -19.29 6.97
N GLN A 197 -12.70 -18.72 7.48
CA GLN A 197 -12.72 -17.34 7.94
C GLN A 197 -11.84 -17.15 9.17
N ALA A 198 -11.95 -18.05 10.15
CA ALA A 198 -11.12 -18.04 11.36
C ALA A 198 -9.64 -18.19 11.01
N LEU A 199 -9.29 -19.18 10.18
CA LEU A 199 -7.92 -19.39 9.70
C LEU A 199 -7.39 -18.20 8.91
N GLY A 200 -8.21 -17.56 8.08
CA GLY A 200 -7.83 -16.34 7.36
C GLY A 200 -7.49 -15.19 8.31
N TRP A 201 -8.32 -14.98 9.34
CA TRP A 201 -8.08 -13.95 10.36
C TRP A 201 -6.92 -14.27 11.29
N THR A 202 -6.71 -15.54 11.68
CA THR A 202 -5.56 -15.92 12.51
C THR A 202 -4.25 -15.82 11.73
N SER A 203 -4.24 -16.25 10.46
CA SER A 203 -3.07 -16.13 9.60
C SER A 203 -2.70 -14.67 9.33
N LEU A 204 -3.68 -13.80 9.12
CA LEU A 204 -3.46 -12.36 8.98
C LEU A 204 -3.06 -11.71 10.31
N GLY A 205 -3.69 -12.12 11.41
CA GLY A 205 -3.44 -11.60 12.75
C GLY A 205 -2.08 -11.96 13.34
N ILE A 206 -1.52 -13.12 12.96
CA ILE A 206 -0.15 -13.53 13.34
C ILE A 206 0.85 -13.05 12.29
N GLY A 207 0.52 -13.16 11.01
CA GLY A 207 1.40 -12.83 9.91
C GLY A 207 1.86 -11.38 9.92
N VAL A 208 0.92 -10.43 10.09
CA VAL A 208 1.25 -9.00 10.06
C VAL A 208 2.18 -8.58 11.21
N PRO A 209 1.88 -8.88 12.49
CA PRO A 209 2.81 -8.59 13.58
C PRO A 209 4.16 -9.29 13.45
N LEU A 210 4.19 -10.55 12.99
CA LEU A 210 5.43 -11.31 12.86
C LEU A 210 6.32 -10.74 11.75
N THR A 211 5.73 -10.33 10.62
CA THR A 211 6.46 -9.60 9.58
C THR A 211 7.00 -8.27 10.11
N LEU A 212 6.21 -7.51 10.87
CA LEU A 212 6.64 -6.24 11.44
C LEU A 212 7.77 -6.41 12.46
N ILE A 213 7.68 -7.41 13.35
CA ILE A 213 8.74 -7.72 14.32
C ILE A 213 10.01 -8.15 13.59
N GLY A 214 9.89 -9.08 12.63
CA GLY A 214 11.03 -9.51 11.81
C GLY A 214 11.68 -8.33 11.11
N LEU A 215 10.88 -7.42 10.53
CA LEU A 215 11.34 -6.22 9.87
C LEU A 215 12.06 -5.27 10.84
N VAL A 216 11.48 -4.97 12.01
CA VAL A 216 12.11 -4.15 13.06
C VAL A 216 13.42 -4.78 13.54
N SER A 217 13.47 -6.09 13.75
CA SER A 217 14.69 -6.80 14.15
C SER A 217 15.76 -6.76 13.06
N THR A 218 15.39 -6.94 11.79
CA THR A 218 16.36 -6.80 10.69
C THR A 218 16.91 -5.37 10.57
N ILE A 219 16.10 -4.35 10.88
CA ILE A 219 16.53 -2.94 10.91
C ILE A 219 17.47 -2.69 12.09
N ALA A 220 17.13 -3.19 13.28
CA ALA A 220 17.95 -3.04 14.48
C ALA A 220 19.33 -3.70 14.32
N ASN A 221 19.37 -4.91 13.77
CA ASN A 221 20.63 -5.61 13.49
C ASN A 221 21.48 -4.86 12.46
N ALA A 222 20.85 -4.35 11.40
CA ALA A 222 21.53 -3.53 10.38
C ALA A 222 22.08 -2.21 10.95
N TYR A 223 21.42 -1.60 11.93
CA TYR A 223 21.90 -0.39 12.61
C TYR A 223 23.12 -0.66 13.50
N ASN A 224 23.16 -1.81 14.16
CA ASN A 224 24.25 -2.19 15.07
C ASN A 224 25.45 -2.82 14.36
N ASN A 225 25.45 -2.94 13.01
CA ASN A 225 26.42 -3.74 12.23
C ASN A 225 26.51 -5.20 12.72
N GLU A 226 25.44 -5.74 13.28
CA GLU A 226 25.36 -7.12 13.68
C GLU A 226 24.84 -7.97 12.53
N ASP A 227 25.42 -9.15 12.37
CA ASP A 227 25.01 -10.06 11.31
C ASP A 227 23.55 -10.47 11.52
N ASN A 228 22.75 -10.35 10.47
CA ASN A 228 21.31 -10.32 10.59
C ASN A 228 20.80 -11.69 11.08
N SER A 229 20.31 -11.74 12.33
CA SER A 229 20.01 -12.98 13.03
C SER A 229 19.09 -13.89 12.21
N ALA A 230 19.38 -15.19 12.17
CA ALA A 230 18.57 -16.16 11.43
C ALA A 230 17.08 -16.06 11.84
N ALA A 231 16.83 -15.80 13.13
CA ALA A 231 15.50 -15.57 13.68
C ALA A 231 14.76 -14.40 13.01
N ALA A 232 15.41 -13.24 12.79
CA ALA A 232 14.78 -12.08 12.15
C ALA A 232 14.37 -12.37 10.68
N LYS A 233 15.24 -13.08 9.93
CA LYS A 233 14.96 -13.53 8.56
C LYS A 233 13.79 -14.53 8.54
N TRP A 234 13.76 -15.47 9.47
CA TRP A 234 12.66 -16.44 9.61
C TRP A 234 11.34 -15.78 9.99
N MET A 235 11.34 -14.82 10.92
CA MET A 235 10.15 -14.06 11.33
C MET A 235 9.57 -13.25 10.16
N LEU A 236 10.44 -12.56 9.40
CA LEU A 236 10.02 -11.81 8.22
C LEU A 236 9.43 -12.73 7.15
N GLY A 237 10.13 -13.82 6.82
CA GLY A 237 9.70 -14.79 5.81
C GLY A 237 8.40 -15.50 6.19
N SER A 238 8.34 -16.08 7.39
CA SER A 238 7.14 -16.79 7.88
C SER A 238 5.94 -15.86 8.06
N GLY A 239 6.16 -14.63 8.55
CA GLY A 239 5.10 -13.62 8.65
C GLY A 239 4.54 -13.24 7.28
N ALA A 240 5.41 -13.06 6.28
CA ALA A 240 4.99 -12.71 4.92
C ALA A 240 4.20 -13.85 4.26
N VAL A 241 4.65 -15.09 4.46
CA VAL A 241 3.93 -16.30 3.99
C VAL A 241 2.58 -16.44 4.68
N LEU A 242 2.49 -16.23 6.00
CA LEU A 242 1.22 -16.27 6.73
C LEU A 242 0.27 -15.14 6.31
N THR A 243 0.80 -13.95 6.03
CA THR A 243 -0.01 -12.83 5.55
C THR A 243 -0.57 -13.12 4.16
N THR A 244 0.25 -13.67 3.26
CA THR A 244 -0.18 -14.02 1.89
C THR A 244 -1.10 -15.23 1.84
N SER A 245 -0.92 -16.23 2.73
CA SER A 245 -1.81 -17.40 2.82
C SER A 245 -3.22 -17.04 3.33
N SER A 246 -3.40 -15.89 3.97
CA SER A 246 -4.73 -15.38 4.33
C SER A 246 -5.62 -15.14 3.10
N ILE A 247 -5.04 -14.79 1.95
CA ILE A 247 -5.76 -14.47 0.71
C ILE A 247 -6.55 -15.69 0.18
N PRO A 248 -5.93 -16.86 -0.10
CA PRO A 248 -6.67 -18.04 -0.53
C PRO A 248 -7.65 -18.53 0.54
N LEU A 249 -7.35 -18.40 1.83
CA LEU A 249 -8.26 -18.77 2.92
C LEU A 249 -9.55 -17.93 2.89
N PHE A 250 -9.47 -16.62 2.66
CA PHE A 250 -10.65 -15.77 2.51
C PHE A 250 -11.43 -16.06 1.22
N ILE A 251 -10.74 -16.41 0.12
CA ILE A 251 -11.39 -16.83 -1.13
C ILE A 251 -12.21 -18.11 -0.91
N PHE A 252 -11.63 -19.13 -0.26
CA PHE A 252 -12.35 -20.37 0.07
C PHE A 252 -13.50 -20.11 1.04
N SER A 253 -13.27 -19.29 2.07
CA SER A 253 -14.31 -18.87 3.00
C SER A 253 -15.51 -18.25 2.27
N HIS A 254 -15.27 -17.36 1.30
CA HIS A 254 -16.34 -16.75 0.52
C HIS A 254 -17.02 -17.75 -0.43
N LYS A 255 -16.28 -18.71 -1.00
CA LYS A 255 -16.84 -19.78 -1.83
C LYS A 255 -17.82 -20.65 -1.04
N TYR A 256 -17.45 -21.08 0.16
CA TYR A 256 -18.32 -21.89 1.02
C TYR A 256 -19.51 -21.11 1.57
N LYS A 257 -19.35 -19.80 1.84
CA LYS A 257 -20.47 -18.93 2.24
C LYS A 257 -21.58 -18.87 1.19
N LYS A 258 -21.22 -18.79 -0.10
CA LYS A 258 -22.19 -18.78 -1.21
C LYS A 258 -22.91 -20.12 -1.39
N LYS A 259 -22.28 -21.23 -0.98
CA LYS A 259 -22.88 -22.58 -1.01
C LYS A 259 -23.74 -22.91 0.21
N ALA A 260 -23.74 -22.03 1.22
CA ALA A 260 -24.54 -22.13 2.43
C ALA A 260 -25.75 -21.17 2.39
N THR A 261 -26.09 -20.66 1.21
CA THR A 261 -27.33 -19.95 0.87
C THR A 261 -28.28 -20.95 0.24
#